data_AF-A0A2E3A5L7-F1
#
_entry.id   AF-A0A2E3A5L7-F1
#
_cell.length_a   1.000
_cell.length_b   1.000
_cell.length_c   1.000
_cell.angle_alpha   90.00
_cell.angle_beta   90.00
_cell.angle_gamma   90.00
#
_symmetry.space_group_name_H-M   'P 1'
#
loop_
_entity.id
_entity.type
_entity.pdbx_description
1 polymer ?
#
loop_
_entity_poly.entity_id
_entity_poly.type
_entity_poly.pdbx_seq_one_letter_code
_entity_poly.pdbx_strand_id
1 'polypeptide(L)'
;MIKNTFLVICLVTLPATICLGGFGGMCNGFRRGDTNGDGNVDLSDGIATLTYLFAGTGRPGCEDAADANDTGTIDLSDAVYTFQFLFVGGAPPPAPGPWECGDDTRPMDDLNCEDIGSCGPQLLNRDLSDFDQFRLTYSPGLGFCPQIGDVFEATITHQENGDYRLELSTLVIGGPGDKCLFDFIGNVECATIEELAPRDLEGDEVAEMLALFGNLGVYLERHEICDCIAIDPCRIGNFRWDTTNFSDFICSNRRLAENLDRDITNFLDSLRVGPGR
;
A
#
# COMPACT_ATOMS: atom_id res chain seq x y z
N MET A 1 -9.05 46.36 27.59
CA MET A 1 -9.65 46.30 26.24
C MET A 1 -9.33 44.93 25.67
N ILE A 2 -10.31 44.03 25.72
CA ILE A 2 -10.21 42.61 25.35
C ILE A 2 -10.46 42.52 23.85
N LYS A 3 -9.57 41.86 23.09
CA LYS A 3 -9.85 41.44 21.70
C LYS A 3 -9.76 39.91 21.60
N ASN A 4 -10.95 39.35 21.51
CA ASN A 4 -11.40 37.98 21.28
C ASN A 4 -10.47 37.07 20.47
N THR A 5 -10.00 36.03 21.15
CA THR A 5 -9.79 34.69 20.60
C THR A 5 -11.16 34.07 20.31
N PHE A 6 -11.47 33.77 19.05
CA PHE A 6 -12.64 32.95 18.70
C PHE A 6 -12.28 31.48 18.90
N LEU A 7 -12.56 30.98 20.11
CA LEU A 7 -12.71 29.56 20.40
C LEU A 7 -14.15 29.18 20.04
N VAL A 8 -14.35 28.42 18.97
CA VAL A 8 -15.66 27.87 18.63
C VAL A 8 -15.94 26.72 19.59
N ILE A 9 -16.60 27.03 20.72
CA ILE A 9 -17.24 26.04 21.58
C ILE A 9 -18.59 25.72 20.94
N CYS A 10 -18.70 24.56 20.29
CA CYS A 10 -19.98 24.03 19.86
C CYS A 10 -20.71 23.52 21.12
N LEU A 11 -21.69 24.30 21.59
CA LEU A 11 -22.56 23.94 22.71
C LEU A 11 -23.56 22.88 22.22
N VAL A 12 -23.31 21.61 22.53
CA VAL A 12 -24.24 20.52 22.21
C VAL A 12 -25.31 20.44 23.30
N THR A 13 -26.54 20.80 22.96
CA THR A 13 -27.73 20.37 23.71
C THR A 13 -28.12 18.96 23.25
N LEU A 14 -27.77 17.96 24.05
CA LEU A 14 -28.20 16.57 23.88
C LEU A 14 -29.71 16.43 24.18
N PRO A 15 -30.52 15.78 23.33
CA PRO A 15 -31.46 14.79 23.80
C PRO A 15 -30.76 13.43 23.87
N ALA A 16 -31.00 12.73 24.96
CA ALA A 16 -30.45 11.41 25.23
C ALA A 16 -30.92 10.39 24.17
N THR A 17 -30.04 10.05 23.24
CA THR A 17 -30.01 8.74 22.59
C THR A 17 -28.55 8.32 22.52
N ILE A 18 -28.22 7.29 23.29
CA ILE A 18 -26.95 6.57 23.21
C ILE A 18 -26.90 5.89 21.86
N CYS A 19 -25.86 6.17 21.08
CA CYS A 19 -25.04 5.17 20.41
C CYS A 19 -23.65 5.79 20.17
N LEU A 20 -22.69 5.36 20.99
CA LEU A 20 -21.28 5.38 20.64
C LEU A 20 -21.12 4.46 19.43
N GLY A 21 -20.98 5.02 18.23
CA GLY A 21 -20.66 4.33 16.99
C GLY A 21 -19.64 5.18 16.23
N GLY A 22 -18.49 4.60 15.92
CA GLY A 22 -17.26 5.30 15.57
C GLY A 22 -17.33 6.24 14.36
N PHE A 23 -16.54 7.31 14.43
CA PHE A 23 -15.88 7.88 13.24
C PHE A 23 -14.82 6.89 12.76
N GLY A 24 -15.31 5.80 12.18
CA GLY A 24 -14.53 4.68 11.69
C GLY A 24 -15.44 3.81 10.84
N GLY A 25 -15.93 4.37 9.74
CA GLY A 25 -16.17 3.51 8.58
C GLY A 25 -14.80 2.95 8.23
N MET A 26 -14.59 1.67 8.55
CA MET A 26 -13.43 0.96 8.05
C MET A 26 -13.56 1.02 6.53
N CYS A 27 -12.54 1.51 5.83
CA CYS A 27 -12.49 1.49 4.36
C CYS A 27 -12.16 0.06 3.92
N ASN A 28 -13.08 -0.82 4.28
CA ASN A 28 -13.10 -2.26 4.07
C ASN A 28 -14.40 -2.54 3.31
N GLY A 29 -14.49 -1.96 2.11
CA GLY A 29 -15.59 -2.26 1.22
C GLY A 29 -15.40 -3.63 0.58
N PHE A 30 -16.46 -4.17 0.00
CA PHE A 30 -16.39 -5.35 -0.85
C PHE A 30 -16.76 -4.97 -2.28
N ARG A 31 -16.50 -5.88 -3.22
CA ARG A 31 -16.95 -5.75 -4.61
C ARG A 31 -18.18 -6.62 -4.79
N ARG A 32 -19.33 -6.03 -5.11
CA ARG A 32 -20.57 -6.81 -5.22
C ARG A 32 -20.50 -7.74 -6.43
N GLY A 33 -20.72 -9.02 -6.20
CA GLY A 33 -20.57 -10.08 -7.19
C GLY A 33 -19.24 -10.82 -7.13
N ASP A 34 -18.24 -10.36 -6.35
CA ASP A 34 -16.95 -11.05 -6.13
C ASP A 34 -17.11 -12.05 -4.97
N THR A 35 -17.75 -13.18 -5.26
CA THR A 35 -18.11 -14.19 -4.25
C THR A 35 -16.87 -14.94 -3.75
N ASN A 36 -15.86 -15.10 -4.59
CA ASN A 36 -14.65 -15.82 -4.24
C ASN A 36 -13.58 -14.93 -3.59
N GLY A 37 -13.76 -13.60 -3.64
CA GLY A 37 -12.90 -12.60 -3.02
C GLY A 37 -11.57 -12.38 -3.76
N ASP A 38 -11.48 -12.67 -5.06
CA ASP A 38 -10.24 -12.57 -5.83
C ASP A 38 -9.98 -11.20 -6.47
N GLY A 39 -10.96 -10.29 -6.36
CA GLY A 39 -10.89 -8.91 -6.84
C GLY A 39 -11.50 -8.70 -8.22
N ASN A 40 -12.01 -9.77 -8.84
CA ASN A 40 -12.70 -9.71 -10.13
C ASN A 40 -14.11 -10.27 -9.98
N VAL A 41 -15.04 -9.74 -10.77
CA VAL A 41 -16.35 -10.37 -10.96
C VAL A 41 -16.30 -11.12 -12.28
N ASP A 42 -16.20 -12.44 -12.21
CA ASP A 42 -16.10 -13.34 -13.36
C ASP A 42 -16.89 -14.65 -13.19
N LEU A 43 -16.63 -15.63 -14.09
CA LEU A 43 -17.35 -16.90 -14.10
C LEU A 43 -17.18 -17.68 -12.79
N SER A 44 -16.02 -17.57 -12.15
CA SER A 44 -15.68 -18.31 -10.95
C SER A 44 -16.51 -17.88 -9.74
N ASP A 45 -16.99 -16.63 -9.71
CA ASP A 45 -17.87 -16.14 -8.64
C ASP A 45 -19.22 -16.82 -8.63
N GLY A 46 -19.90 -16.88 -9.78
CA GLY A 46 -21.16 -17.60 -9.87
C GLY A 46 -21.01 -19.10 -9.57
N ILE A 47 -19.84 -19.68 -9.88
CA ILE A 47 -19.51 -21.07 -9.48
C ILE A 47 -19.33 -21.16 -7.96
N ALA A 48 -18.67 -20.19 -7.33
CA ALA A 48 -18.47 -20.13 -5.88
C ALA A 48 -19.82 -20.02 -5.15
N THR A 49 -20.73 -19.15 -5.61
CA THR A 49 -22.10 -19.05 -5.06
C THR A 49 -22.82 -20.40 -5.15
N LEU A 50 -22.79 -21.06 -6.30
CA LEU A 50 -23.43 -22.38 -6.47
C LEU A 50 -22.78 -23.47 -5.61
N THR A 51 -21.46 -23.42 -5.44
CA THR A 51 -20.72 -24.37 -4.61
C THR A 51 -21.12 -24.21 -3.14
N TYR A 52 -21.21 -22.98 -2.65
CA TYR A 52 -21.70 -22.68 -1.32
C TYR A 52 -23.11 -23.24 -1.10
N LEU A 53 -24.04 -22.95 -2.02
CA LEU A 53 -25.45 -23.33 -1.92
C LEU A 53 -25.70 -24.85 -1.99
N PHE A 54 -25.00 -25.56 -2.88
CA PHE A 54 -25.33 -26.96 -3.20
C PHE A 54 -24.32 -27.97 -2.66
N ALA A 55 -23.04 -27.61 -2.51
CA ALA A 55 -22.03 -28.48 -1.91
C ALA A 55 -21.88 -28.24 -0.41
N GLY A 56 -22.37 -27.11 0.12
CA GLY A 56 -22.25 -26.76 1.55
C GLY A 56 -20.80 -26.52 1.98
N THR A 57 -19.92 -26.22 1.02
CA THR A 57 -18.49 -25.94 1.22
C THR A 57 -18.14 -24.60 0.59
N GLY A 58 -17.10 -23.93 1.10
CA GLY A 58 -16.65 -22.65 0.55
C GLY A 58 -17.63 -21.52 0.86
N ARG A 59 -17.97 -21.36 2.16
CA ARG A 59 -18.73 -20.19 2.62
C ARG A 59 -17.99 -18.92 2.16
N PRO A 60 -18.67 -17.96 1.50
CA PRO A 60 -18.05 -16.71 1.09
C PRO A 60 -17.43 -16.00 2.30
N GLY A 61 -16.26 -15.40 2.11
CA GLY A 61 -15.68 -14.51 3.12
C GLY A 61 -16.54 -13.26 3.35
N CYS A 62 -17.20 -12.82 2.28
CA CYS A 62 -18.14 -11.71 2.28
C CYS A 62 -19.49 -12.16 1.72
N GLU A 63 -20.47 -12.29 2.61
CA GLU A 63 -21.82 -12.71 2.27
C GLU A 63 -22.54 -11.62 1.46
N ASP A 64 -22.24 -10.34 1.72
CA ASP A 64 -22.75 -9.21 0.92
C ASP A 64 -22.22 -9.21 -0.53
N ALA A 65 -20.98 -9.70 -0.75
CA ALA A 65 -20.43 -9.86 -2.09
C ALA A 65 -21.10 -11.01 -2.85
N ALA A 66 -21.51 -12.06 -2.13
CA ALA A 66 -22.19 -13.22 -2.67
C ALA A 66 -23.67 -12.97 -3.00
N ASP A 67 -24.33 -12.04 -2.30
CA ASP A 67 -25.65 -11.49 -2.64
C ASP A 67 -25.53 -10.47 -3.78
N ALA A 68 -25.21 -11.01 -4.97
CA ALA A 68 -24.88 -10.23 -6.16
C ALA A 68 -26.04 -9.34 -6.64
N ASN A 69 -27.29 -9.71 -6.32
CA ASN A 69 -28.47 -8.95 -6.69
C ASN A 69 -29.05 -8.09 -5.55
N ASP A 70 -28.37 -8.04 -4.40
CA ASP A 70 -28.68 -7.18 -3.25
C ASP A 70 -30.11 -7.42 -2.70
N THR A 71 -30.49 -8.68 -2.55
CA THR A 71 -31.80 -9.08 -2.02
C THR A 71 -31.82 -9.24 -0.50
N GLY A 72 -30.66 -9.34 0.14
CA GLY A 72 -30.43 -9.62 1.55
C GLY A 72 -30.42 -11.12 1.87
N THR A 73 -30.32 -11.96 0.85
CA THR A 73 -30.27 -13.42 0.99
C THR A 73 -29.44 -14.03 -0.13
N ILE A 74 -28.50 -14.91 0.20
CA ILE A 74 -27.74 -15.66 -0.82
C ILE A 74 -28.57 -16.84 -1.33
N ASP A 75 -28.96 -16.82 -2.60
CA ASP A 75 -29.67 -17.91 -3.26
C ASP A 75 -29.27 -18.12 -4.74
N LEU A 76 -30.00 -18.97 -5.45
CA LEU A 76 -29.70 -19.30 -6.86
C LEU A 76 -29.75 -18.06 -7.78
N SER A 77 -30.55 -17.06 -7.42
CA SER A 77 -30.74 -15.86 -8.21
C SER A 77 -29.48 -15.00 -8.27
N ASP A 78 -28.59 -15.09 -7.28
CA ASP A 78 -27.30 -14.38 -7.28
C ASP A 78 -26.35 -14.91 -8.35
N ALA A 79 -26.16 -16.23 -8.41
CA ALA A 79 -25.35 -16.86 -9.45
C ALA A 79 -25.90 -16.56 -10.86
N VAL A 80 -27.23 -16.61 -11.01
CA VAL A 80 -27.90 -16.26 -12.27
C VAL A 80 -27.69 -14.79 -12.61
N TYR A 81 -27.74 -13.88 -11.63
CA TYR A 81 -27.51 -12.46 -11.81
C TYR A 81 -26.09 -12.18 -12.31
N THR A 82 -25.09 -12.79 -11.67
CA THR A 82 -23.67 -12.71 -12.09
C THR A 82 -23.49 -13.19 -13.53
N PHE A 83 -24.06 -14.34 -13.91
CA PHE A 83 -23.95 -14.83 -15.29
C PHE A 83 -24.69 -13.96 -16.32
N GLN A 84 -25.83 -13.39 -15.94
CA GLN A 84 -26.56 -12.46 -16.83
C GLN A 84 -25.74 -11.20 -17.10
N PHE A 85 -25.13 -10.63 -16.06
CA PHE A 85 -24.20 -9.51 -16.18
C PHE A 85 -23.04 -9.85 -17.13
N LEU A 86 -22.36 -10.98 -16.91
CA LEU A 86 -21.15 -11.35 -17.65
C LEU A 86 -21.39 -11.73 -19.11
N PHE A 87 -22.44 -12.50 -19.41
CA PHE A 87 -22.59 -13.15 -20.72
C PHE A 87 -23.69 -12.58 -21.60
N VAL A 88 -24.65 -11.85 -21.01
CA VAL A 88 -25.86 -11.40 -21.72
C VAL A 88 -26.03 -9.89 -21.64
N GLY A 89 -25.10 -9.18 -21.00
CA GLY A 89 -25.17 -7.72 -20.84
C GLY A 89 -26.32 -7.27 -19.93
N GLY A 90 -26.63 -8.08 -18.90
CA GLY A 90 -27.56 -7.71 -17.84
C GLY A 90 -27.09 -6.49 -17.05
N ALA A 91 -27.94 -6.01 -16.15
CA ALA A 91 -27.56 -4.92 -15.25
C ALA A 91 -26.34 -5.34 -14.40
N PRO A 92 -25.37 -4.45 -14.16
CA PRO A 92 -24.28 -4.74 -13.22
C PRO A 92 -24.84 -4.97 -11.81
N PRO A 93 -24.12 -5.71 -10.95
CA PRO A 93 -24.40 -5.74 -9.52
C PRO A 93 -24.63 -4.33 -8.95
N PRO A 94 -25.64 -4.14 -8.09
CA PRO A 94 -25.88 -2.87 -7.40
C PRO A 94 -24.64 -2.39 -6.63
N ALA A 95 -24.61 -1.11 -6.27
CA ALA A 95 -23.52 -0.53 -5.49
C ALA A 95 -23.17 -1.42 -4.27
N PRO A 96 -21.88 -1.65 -3.96
CA PRO A 96 -20.66 -1.02 -4.53
C PRO A 96 -20.33 -1.44 -5.98
N GLY A 97 -21.00 -2.48 -6.49
CA GLY A 97 -20.93 -2.90 -7.88
C GLY A 97 -19.71 -3.77 -8.18
N PRO A 98 -19.55 -4.19 -9.44
CA PRO A 98 -18.53 -5.17 -9.83
C PRO A 98 -17.16 -4.52 -10.09
N TRP A 99 -17.03 -3.19 -10.01
CA TRP A 99 -15.82 -2.46 -10.38
C TRP A 99 -15.16 -1.74 -9.23
N GLU A 100 -15.94 -1.30 -8.25
CA GLU A 100 -15.49 -0.51 -7.12
C GLU A 100 -15.73 -1.32 -5.85
N CYS A 101 -14.85 -1.12 -4.88
CA CYS A 101 -15.08 -1.59 -3.54
C CYS A 101 -15.84 -0.50 -2.77
N GLY A 102 -16.73 -0.93 -1.89
CA GLY A 102 -17.45 0.00 -1.04
C GLY A 102 -18.32 -0.72 -0.02
N ASP A 103 -18.90 0.08 0.87
CA ASP A 103 -19.81 -0.42 1.89
C ASP A 103 -21.13 -0.88 1.25
N ASP A 104 -21.83 -1.78 1.94
CA ASP A 104 -23.23 -2.03 1.62
C ASP A 104 -24.05 -0.75 1.88
N THR A 105 -24.81 -0.33 0.86
CA THR A 105 -25.62 0.90 0.90
C THR A 105 -27.08 0.63 1.30
N ARG A 106 -27.45 -0.65 1.47
CA ARG A 106 -28.77 -1.07 1.92
C ARG A 106 -28.91 -0.96 3.45
N PRO A 107 -30.15 -0.96 3.99
CA PRO A 107 -30.36 -1.11 5.42
C PRO A 107 -29.83 -2.48 5.89
N MET A 108 -29.13 -2.49 7.03
CA MET A 108 -28.57 -3.68 7.65
C MET A 108 -29.50 -4.90 7.57
N ASP A 109 -29.01 -5.97 6.96
CA ASP A 109 -29.59 -7.30 7.01
C ASP A 109 -28.70 -8.25 7.84
N ASP A 110 -28.91 -9.56 7.72
CA ASP A 110 -28.17 -10.58 8.48
C ASP A 110 -26.89 -11.04 7.75
N LEU A 111 -26.56 -10.47 6.58
CA LEU A 111 -25.33 -10.75 5.84
C LEU A 111 -24.18 -9.93 6.41
N ASN A 112 -22.96 -10.46 6.29
CA ASN A 112 -21.77 -9.81 6.79
C ASN A 112 -20.55 -10.12 5.93
N CYS A 113 -19.52 -9.29 6.08
CA CYS A 113 -18.21 -9.53 5.49
C CYS A 113 -17.16 -9.75 6.58
N GLU A 114 -16.88 -11.02 6.85
CA GLU A 114 -15.80 -11.47 7.73
C GLU A 114 -14.44 -11.32 7.04
N ASP A 115 -14.41 -11.51 5.73
CA ASP A 115 -13.26 -11.32 4.84
C ASP A 115 -13.74 -10.68 3.52
N ILE A 116 -13.44 -9.40 3.34
CA ILE A 116 -13.87 -8.56 2.21
C ILE A 116 -13.21 -8.93 0.86
N GLY A 117 -12.33 -9.93 0.85
CA GLY A 117 -11.62 -10.36 -0.36
C GLY A 117 -10.65 -9.29 -0.89
N SER A 118 -10.32 -9.37 -2.18
CA SER A 118 -9.46 -8.43 -2.90
C SER A 118 -10.17 -7.11 -3.21
N CYS A 119 -10.57 -6.44 -2.13
CA CYS A 119 -10.76 -5.00 -2.06
C CYS A 119 -9.54 -4.28 -1.49
N GLY A 120 -8.39 -4.92 -1.61
CA GLY A 120 -7.08 -4.30 -1.53
C GLY A 120 -6.49 -4.11 -2.92
N PRO A 121 -5.56 -3.17 -3.11
CA PRO A 121 -4.86 -3.00 -4.39
C PRO A 121 -4.26 -4.35 -4.83
N GLN A 122 -4.28 -4.65 -6.13
CA GLN A 122 -3.75 -5.92 -6.65
C GLN A 122 -2.24 -6.04 -6.41
N LEU A 123 -1.81 -7.14 -5.79
CA LEU A 123 -0.40 -7.47 -5.67
C LEU A 123 0.10 -8.15 -6.95
N LEU A 124 1.08 -7.55 -7.60
CA LEU A 124 1.71 -8.05 -8.82
C LEU A 124 3.18 -8.36 -8.58
N ASN A 125 3.69 -9.42 -9.21
CA ASN A 125 5.12 -9.68 -9.21
C ASN A 125 5.79 -9.01 -10.41
N ARG A 126 6.93 -8.37 -10.18
CA ARG A 126 7.76 -7.74 -11.19
C ARG A 126 9.21 -8.18 -11.03
N ASP A 127 9.79 -8.63 -12.12
CA ASP A 127 11.24 -8.78 -12.25
C ASP A 127 11.79 -7.46 -12.77
N LEU A 128 12.67 -6.84 -11.98
CA LEU A 128 13.42 -5.62 -12.32
C LEU A 128 14.92 -5.85 -12.11
N SER A 129 15.36 -7.10 -12.19
CA SER A 129 16.77 -7.47 -12.03
C SER A 129 17.64 -7.11 -13.25
N ASP A 130 17.02 -6.77 -14.38
CA ASP A 130 17.64 -6.38 -15.64
C ASP A 130 17.87 -4.86 -15.79
N PHE A 131 17.93 -4.13 -14.68
CA PHE A 131 18.05 -2.68 -14.63
C PHE A 131 19.43 -2.16 -15.07
N ASP A 132 19.47 -0.95 -15.64
CA ASP A 132 20.73 -0.22 -15.87
C ASP A 132 21.12 0.61 -14.64
N GLN A 133 20.14 1.27 -13.99
CA GLN A 133 20.35 2.04 -12.77
C GLN A 133 19.21 1.87 -11.76
N PHE A 134 19.58 1.48 -10.55
CA PHE A 134 18.72 1.56 -9.37
C PHE A 134 19.06 2.80 -8.54
N ARG A 135 18.05 3.48 -7.99
CA ARG A 135 18.21 4.61 -7.08
C ARG A 135 17.19 4.58 -5.93
N LEU A 136 17.67 4.72 -4.71
CA LEU A 136 16.90 5.04 -3.52
C LEU A 136 17.14 6.50 -3.12
N THR A 137 16.06 7.24 -2.89
CA THR A 137 16.10 8.59 -2.29
C THR A 137 14.97 8.74 -1.28
N TYR A 138 15.18 9.53 -0.24
CA TYR A 138 14.10 9.88 0.69
C TYR A 138 13.61 11.30 0.44
N SER A 139 12.30 11.43 0.29
CA SER A 139 11.64 12.74 0.22
C SER A 139 11.10 13.13 1.60
N PRO A 140 11.22 14.41 2.00
CA PRO A 140 10.60 14.92 3.21
C PRO A 140 9.07 15.03 3.04
N GLY A 141 8.30 14.61 4.06
CA GLY A 141 6.85 14.83 4.15
C GLY A 141 6.51 16.07 5.00
N LEU A 142 5.38 16.06 5.73
CA LEU A 142 5.14 17.04 6.80
C LEU A 142 6.17 16.86 7.92
N GLY A 143 7.32 17.50 7.73
CA GLY A 143 8.48 17.39 8.58
C GLY A 143 9.27 16.12 8.32
N PHE A 144 10.55 16.26 8.02
CA PHE A 144 11.43 15.14 7.73
C PHE A 144 11.82 14.40 9.02
N CYS A 145 11.66 13.08 9.05
CA CYS A 145 12.19 12.22 10.12
C CYS A 145 13.56 11.64 9.68
N PRO A 146 14.70 12.24 10.08
CA PRO A 146 16.00 11.72 9.69
C PRO A 146 16.32 10.45 10.49
N GLN A 147 16.74 9.40 9.79
CA GLN A 147 17.30 8.20 10.40
C GLN A 147 18.83 8.31 10.40
N ILE A 148 19.38 8.76 11.53
CA ILE A 148 20.83 8.92 11.69
C ILE A 148 21.51 7.55 11.71
N GLY A 149 22.57 7.42 10.92
CA GLY A 149 23.37 6.21 10.74
C GLY A 149 22.93 5.39 9.54
N ASP A 150 21.65 5.45 9.17
CA ASP A 150 21.06 4.63 8.11
C ASP A 150 21.31 5.24 6.72
N VAL A 151 21.15 4.40 5.69
CA VAL A 151 21.23 4.83 4.29
C VAL A 151 20.22 5.94 3.99
N PHE A 152 20.71 7.00 3.37
CA PHE A 152 19.94 8.17 2.94
C PHE A 152 19.72 8.18 1.43
N GLU A 153 20.77 8.00 0.65
CA GLU A 153 20.67 7.81 -0.79
C GLU A 153 21.52 6.62 -1.18
N ALA A 154 21.06 5.87 -2.18
CA ALA A 154 21.86 4.81 -2.77
C ALA A 154 21.61 4.78 -4.27
N THR A 155 22.68 4.63 -5.04
CA THR A 155 22.63 4.41 -6.48
C THR A 155 23.46 3.18 -6.80
N ILE A 156 22.86 2.23 -7.52
CA ILE A 156 23.56 1.08 -8.09
C ILE A 156 23.47 1.20 -9.60
N THR A 157 24.62 1.24 -10.28
CA THR A 157 24.69 1.38 -11.74
C THR A 157 25.37 0.15 -12.34
N HIS A 158 24.70 -0.50 -13.28
CA HIS A 158 25.25 -1.58 -14.09
C HIS A 158 26.23 -1.00 -15.11
N GLN A 159 27.46 -1.51 -15.12
CA GLN A 159 28.54 -1.02 -15.95
C GLN A 159 28.67 -1.84 -17.24
N GLU A 160 29.29 -1.28 -18.28
CA GLU A 160 29.52 -1.97 -19.57
C GLU A 160 30.35 -3.25 -19.45
N ASN A 161 31.17 -3.39 -18.39
CA ASN A 161 31.96 -4.59 -18.11
C ASN A 161 31.17 -5.70 -17.39
N GLY A 162 29.91 -5.46 -17.03
CA GLY A 162 29.04 -6.38 -16.29
C GLY A 162 29.11 -6.25 -14.76
N ASP A 163 29.92 -5.33 -14.24
CA ASP A 163 30.02 -5.07 -12.80
C ASP A 163 28.92 -4.07 -12.35
N TYR A 164 28.65 -4.03 -11.04
CA TYR A 164 27.72 -3.08 -10.45
C TYR A 164 28.47 -2.09 -9.56
N ARG A 165 28.39 -0.79 -9.89
CA ARG A 165 28.95 0.29 -9.07
C ARG A 165 27.94 0.78 -8.06
N LEU A 166 28.33 0.77 -6.79
CA LEU A 166 27.58 1.32 -5.66
C LEU A 166 28.10 2.72 -5.30
N GLU A 167 27.16 3.66 -5.17
CA GLU A 167 27.33 4.97 -4.55
C GLU A 167 26.27 5.10 -3.46
N LEU A 168 26.65 5.46 -2.24
CA LEU A 168 25.76 5.45 -1.09
C LEU A 168 26.13 6.54 -0.11
N SER A 169 25.10 7.15 0.48
CA SER A 169 25.24 8.16 1.51
C SER A 169 24.44 7.78 2.75
N THR A 170 24.89 8.28 3.90
CA THR A 170 24.22 8.10 5.18
C THR A 170 23.94 9.45 5.82
N LEU A 171 22.96 9.52 6.73
CA LEU A 171 22.77 10.70 7.55
C LEU A 171 23.61 10.62 8.82
N VAL A 172 24.37 11.67 9.10
CA VAL A 172 25.13 11.81 10.35
C VAL A 172 24.71 13.07 11.09
N ILE A 173 25.02 13.12 12.39
CA ILE A 173 24.79 14.30 13.21
C ILE A 173 25.78 15.39 12.76
N GLY A 174 25.25 16.53 12.33
CA GLY A 174 26.07 17.67 11.93
C GLY A 174 26.67 18.41 13.13
N GLY A 175 27.82 19.05 12.90
CA GLY A 175 28.50 19.88 13.87
C GLY A 175 28.17 21.38 13.73
N PRO A 176 28.68 22.20 14.66
CA PRO A 176 28.49 23.65 14.61
C PRO A 176 29.04 24.26 13.32
N GLY A 177 28.16 24.90 12.53
CA GLY A 177 28.53 25.58 11.28
C GLY A 177 28.34 24.74 10.01
N ASP A 178 27.94 23.47 10.14
CA ASP A 178 27.61 22.64 8.99
C ASP A 178 26.29 23.08 8.32
N LYS A 179 26.18 22.75 7.04
CA LYS A 179 24.94 22.98 6.28
C LYS A 179 23.97 21.84 6.56
N CYS A 180 23.21 21.97 7.64
CA CYS A 180 22.17 21.02 8.01
C CYS A 180 21.08 20.94 6.92
N LEU A 181 20.49 19.75 6.76
CA LEU A 181 19.18 19.64 6.11
C LEU A 181 18.15 20.41 6.95
N PHE A 182 17.09 20.94 6.32
CA PHE A 182 16.07 21.75 6.99
C PHE A 182 14.75 20.97 7.13
N ASP A 183 13.82 21.53 7.91
CA ASP A 183 12.43 21.04 8.08
C ASP A 183 12.28 19.66 8.73
N PHE A 184 13.07 19.36 9.78
CA PHE A 184 12.87 18.14 10.56
C PHE A 184 11.70 18.23 11.54
N ILE A 185 11.06 17.09 11.80
CA ILE A 185 10.26 16.87 13.01
C ILE A 185 11.02 15.93 13.94
N GLY A 186 11.22 16.36 15.20
CA GLY A 186 11.86 15.55 16.23
C GLY A 186 13.05 16.25 16.90
N ASN A 187 13.93 15.45 17.52
CA ASN A 187 15.03 15.91 18.37
C ASN A 187 16.39 16.01 17.64
N VAL A 188 16.40 15.90 16.31
CA VAL A 188 17.64 16.04 15.53
C VAL A 188 17.77 17.50 15.13
N GLU A 189 18.66 18.23 15.79
CA GLU A 189 18.90 19.65 15.52
C GLU A 189 19.59 19.88 14.17
N CYS A 190 20.45 18.95 13.75
CA CYS A 190 21.20 19.03 12.52
C CYS A 190 21.54 17.62 12.01
N ALA A 191 21.09 17.28 10.80
CA ALA A 191 21.58 16.13 10.06
C ALA A 191 22.31 16.60 8.80
N THR A 192 23.42 15.94 8.49
CA THR A 192 24.22 16.17 7.29
C THR A 192 24.38 14.86 6.52
N ILE A 193 24.56 14.97 5.21
CA ILE A 193 24.80 13.83 4.33
C ILE A 193 26.30 13.51 4.35
N GLU A 194 26.65 12.28 4.68
CA GLU A 194 27.99 11.74 4.52
C GLU A 194 28.01 10.76 3.34
N GLU A 195 28.71 11.15 2.26
CA GLU A 195 28.94 10.31 1.10
C GLU A 195 30.03 9.27 1.41
N LEU A 196 29.72 7.98 1.24
CA LEU A 196 30.71 6.92 1.35
C LEU A 196 31.52 6.80 0.06
N ALA A 197 32.72 6.23 0.16
CA ALA A 197 33.56 6.00 -1.01
C ALA A 197 32.87 5.04 -2.00
N PRO A 198 32.71 5.42 -3.28
CA PRO A 198 32.14 4.52 -4.28
C PRO A 198 32.95 3.25 -4.44
N ARG A 199 32.28 2.11 -4.63
CA ARG A 199 32.92 0.81 -4.81
C ARG A 199 32.12 -0.08 -5.75
N ASP A 200 32.74 -1.14 -6.24
CA ASP A 200 32.03 -2.16 -7.01
C ASP A 200 31.49 -3.23 -6.03
N LEU A 201 30.34 -3.81 -6.37
CA LEU A 201 29.73 -4.88 -5.59
C LEU A 201 30.47 -6.21 -5.80
N GLU A 202 30.58 -7.00 -4.74
CA GLU A 202 31.16 -8.33 -4.78
C GLU A 202 30.14 -9.37 -5.28
N GLY A 203 30.62 -10.56 -5.69
CA GLY A 203 29.79 -11.54 -6.36
C GLY A 203 28.62 -12.09 -5.51
N ASP A 204 28.80 -12.18 -4.20
CA ASP A 204 27.75 -12.54 -3.24
C ASP A 204 26.74 -11.40 -3.06
N GLU A 205 27.20 -10.15 -2.94
CA GLU A 205 26.35 -8.95 -2.88
C GLU A 205 25.49 -8.81 -4.15
N VAL A 206 26.08 -9.06 -5.34
CA VAL A 206 25.36 -9.06 -6.62
C VAL A 206 24.31 -10.17 -6.66
N ALA A 207 24.64 -11.37 -6.19
CA ALA A 207 23.68 -12.48 -6.17
C ALA A 207 22.48 -12.20 -5.25
N GLU A 208 22.71 -11.62 -4.07
CA GLU A 208 21.66 -11.20 -3.14
C GLU A 208 20.78 -10.09 -3.75
N MET A 209 21.40 -9.07 -4.34
CA MET A 209 20.70 -7.98 -5.02
C MET A 209 19.79 -8.50 -6.15
N LEU A 210 20.32 -9.33 -7.04
CA LEU A 210 19.56 -9.85 -8.17
C LEU A 210 18.39 -10.75 -7.72
N ALA A 211 18.59 -11.53 -6.65
CA ALA A 211 17.52 -12.31 -6.06
C ALA A 211 16.41 -11.42 -5.48
N LEU A 212 16.79 -10.32 -4.82
CA LEU A 212 15.85 -9.36 -4.26
C LEU A 212 15.07 -8.61 -5.35
N PHE A 213 15.73 -8.19 -6.43
CA PHE A 213 15.11 -7.41 -7.51
C PHE A 213 14.40 -8.26 -8.57
N GLY A 214 14.64 -9.58 -8.59
CA GLY A 214 14.03 -10.51 -9.54
C GLY A 214 12.58 -10.89 -9.24
N ASN A 215 12.08 -10.62 -8.03
CA ASN A 215 10.72 -10.97 -7.63
C ASN A 215 10.12 -9.93 -6.68
N LEU A 216 9.93 -8.72 -7.19
CA LEU A 216 9.36 -7.62 -6.43
C LEU A 216 7.83 -7.70 -6.44
N GLY A 217 7.23 -7.89 -5.27
CA GLY A 217 5.81 -7.64 -5.08
C GLY A 217 5.53 -6.13 -5.15
N VAL A 218 4.59 -5.71 -5.99
CA VAL A 218 4.22 -4.30 -6.15
C VAL A 218 2.71 -4.13 -6.24
N TYR A 219 2.26 -2.96 -5.82
CA TYR A 219 0.90 -2.48 -6.02
C TYR A 219 0.94 -1.32 -7.01
N LEU A 220 0.05 -1.36 -8.01
CA LEU A 220 -0.07 -0.33 -9.06
C LEU A 220 -1.20 0.67 -8.81
N GLU A 221 -1.79 0.61 -7.63
CA GLU A 221 -2.88 1.46 -7.17
C GLU A 221 -2.62 1.88 -5.73
N ARG A 222 -3.14 3.04 -5.35
CA ARG A 222 -3.08 3.50 -3.95
C ARG A 222 -3.99 2.64 -3.09
N HIS A 223 -3.68 2.52 -1.81
CA HIS A 223 -4.56 1.80 -0.88
C HIS A 223 -5.85 2.59 -0.62
N GLU A 224 -7.00 1.91 -0.52
CA GLU A 224 -8.33 2.53 -0.36
C GLU A 224 -8.46 3.38 0.91
N ILE A 225 -7.80 3.00 2.01
CA ILE A 225 -7.70 3.79 3.24
C ILE A 225 -7.31 5.26 3.00
N CYS A 226 -6.55 5.53 1.93
CA CYS A 226 -6.09 6.86 1.56
C CYS A 226 -7.18 7.78 1.03
N ASP A 227 -8.38 7.24 0.76
CA ASP A 227 -9.56 8.01 0.34
C ASP A 227 -10.30 8.55 1.55
N CYS A 228 -10.08 7.93 2.70
CA CYS A 228 -10.79 8.18 3.94
C CYS A 228 -9.97 8.98 4.95
N ILE A 229 -8.65 8.75 4.98
CA ILE A 229 -7.75 9.41 5.90
C ILE A 229 -6.58 10.06 5.16
N ALA A 230 -6.26 11.29 5.58
CA ALA A 230 -5.03 11.94 5.17
C ALA A 230 -3.88 11.35 6.00
N ILE A 231 -3.08 10.49 5.38
CA ILE A 231 -1.83 9.98 5.95
C ILE A 231 -0.71 10.85 5.42
N ASP A 232 -0.01 11.56 6.29
CA ASP A 232 1.20 12.30 5.93
C ASP A 232 2.41 11.67 6.62
N PRO A 233 3.14 10.78 5.94
CA PRO A 233 4.34 10.18 6.50
C PRO A 233 5.45 11.22 6.54
N CYS A 234 6.19 11.30 7.65
CA CYS A 234 7.30 12.23 7.78
C CYS A 234 8.48 11.91 6.84
N ARG A 235 8.55 10.70 6.28
CA ARG A 235 9.59 10.27 5.34
C ARG A 235 9.00 9.29 4.35
N ILE A 236 9.34 9.48 3.08
CA ILE A 236 8.90 8.61 1.98
C ILE A 236 10.13 8.11 1.23
N GLY A 237 10.35 6.81 1.21
CA GLY A 237 11.30 6.12 0.35
C GLY A 237 10.80 6.12 -1.09
N ASN A 238 11.67 6.56 -2.00
CA ASN A 238 11.44 6.55 -3.45
C ASN A 238 12.46 5.62 -4.07
N PHE A 239 11.96 4.53 -4.65
CA PHE A 239 12.75 3.44 -5.23
C PHE A 239 12.56 3.47 -6.74
N ARG A 240 13.66 3.60 -7.48
CA ARG A 240 13.63 3.79 -8.92
C ARG A 240 14.53 2.79 -9.61
N TRP A 241 13.97 2.00 -10.51
CA TRP A 241 14.70 1.17 -11.48
C TRP A 241 14.49 1.80 -12.85
N ASP A 242 15.54 2.42 -13.41
CA ASP A 242 15.54 3.14 -14.68
C ASP A 242 14.47 4.23 -14.80
N THR A 243 13.33 3.90 -15.39
CA THR A 243 12.16 4.79 -15.56
C THR A 243 10.98 4.40 -14.67
N THR A 244 11.07 3.25 -14.01
CA THR A 244 10.05 2.70 -13.14
C THR A 244 10.27 3.19 -11.72
N ASN A 245 9.24 3.83 -11.15
CA ASN A 245 9.26 4.36 -9.78
C ASN A 245 8.24 3.64 -8.91
N PHE A 246 8.67 3.33 -7.68
CA PHE A 246 7.84 2.86 -6.58
C PHE A 246 8.16 3.66 -5.33
N SER A 247 7.29 3.54 -4.34
CA SER A 247 7.45 4.14 -3.02
C SER A 247 7.13 3.13 -1.91
N ASP A 248 7.61 3.38 -0.71
CA ASP A 248 7.12 2.71 0.52
C ASP A 248 5.77 3.28 1.00
N PHE A 249 5.34 4.43 0.47
CA PHE A 249 4.15 5.10 0.93
C PHE A 249 2.88 4.40 0.45
N ILE A 250 2.04 3.99 1.41
CA ILE A 250 0.81 3.23 1.18
C ILE A 250 -0.22 3.96 0.27
N CYS A 251 -0.20 5.29 0.25
CA CYS A 251 -1.07 6.09 -0.60
C CYS A 251 -0.46 6.48 -1.95
N SER A 252 0.74 6.01 -2.27
CA SER A 252 1.29 6.15 -3.60
C SER A 252 0.55 5.26 -4.59
N ASN A 253 0.30 5.76 -5.80
CA ASN A 253 -0.27 4.97 -6.90
C ASN A 253 0.66 3.84 -7.36
N ARG A 254 1.94 3.84 -6.97
CA ARG A 254 2.87 2.74 -7.24
C ARG A 254 3.72 2.54 -6.00
N ARG A 255 3.56 1.40 -5.34
CA ARG A 255 4.27 1.10 -4.10
C ARG A 255 4.77 -0.32 -4.04
N LEU A 256 5.83 -0.51 -3.27
CA LEU A 256 6.35 -1.83 -2.97
C LEU A 256 5.37 -2.60 -2.08
N ALA A 257 5.47 -3.93 -2.13
CA ALA A 257 4.76 -4.80 -1.22
C ALA A 257 5.20 -4.58 0.23
N GLU A 258 4.37 -5.04 1.16
CA GLU A 258 4.68 -4.95 2.59
C GLU A 258 6.03 -5.61 2.88
N ASN A 259 6.86 -4.94 3.68
CA ASN A 259 8.22 -5.33 4.09
C ASN A 259 9.30 -5.27 3.00
N LEU A 260 8.96 -5.16 1.72
CA LEU A 260 9.95 -5.17 0.65
C LEU A 260 10.84 -3.92 0.67
N ASP A 261 10.29 -2.77 1.05
CA ASP A 261 11.02 -1.54 1.34
C ASP A 261 12.07 -1.76 2.45
N ARG A 262 11.68 -2.43 3.54
CA ARG A 262 12.58 -2.78 4.64
C ARG A 262 13.67 -3.76 4.21
N ASP A 263 13.32 -4.75 3.38
CA ASP A 263 14.29 -5.74 2.91
C ASP A 263 15.34 -5.09 1.99
N ILE A 264 14.91 -4.20 1.09
CA ILE A 264 15.83 -3.42 0.23
C ILE A 264 16.72 -2.50 1.07
N THR A 265 16.16 -1.78 2.02
CA THR A 265 16.93 -0.85 2.85
C THR A 265 17.92 -1.58 3.76
N ASN A 266 17.54 -2.71 4.36
CA ASN A 266 18.45 -3.58 5.11
C ASN A 266 19.61 -4.10 4.26
N PHE A 267 19.33 -4.50 3.01
CA PHE A 267 20.36 -4.88 2.07
C PHE A 267 21.31 -3.71 1.80
N LEU A 268 20.80 -2.53 1.46
CA LEU A 268 21.66 -1.36 1.22
C LEU A 268 22.47 -0.96 2.46
N ASP A 269 21.90 -1.07 3.65
CA ASP A 269 22.57 -0.83 4.93
C ASP A 269 23.70 -1.83 5.20
N SER A 270 23.58 -3.08 4.72
CA SER A 270 24.63 -4.09 4.84
C SER A 270 25.85 -3.74 3.96
N LEU A 271 25.62 -3.07 2.83
CA LEU A 271 26.66 -2.68 1.88
C LEU A 271 27.55 -1.51 2.36
N ARG A 272 27.17 -0.81 3.45
CA ARG A 272 27.92 0.35 4.01
C ARG A 272 29.37 0.00 4.36
N VAL A 273 29.59 -1.20 4.86
CA VAL A 273 30.92 -1.71 5.25
C VAL A 273 31.17 -2.92 4.36
N GLY A 274 31.95 -2.75 3.29
CA GLY A 274 32.25 -3.84 2.35
C GLY A 274 32.72 -5.11 3.09
N PRO A 275 32.54 -6.30 2.49
CA PRO A 275 32.63 -7.56 3.21
C PRO A 275 34.01 -7.74 3.87
N GLY A 276 34.01 -8.03 5.18
CA GLY A 276 35.21 -8.41 5.93
C GLY A 276 35.81 -7.38 6.91
N ARG A 277 35.01 -6.47 7.49
CA ARG A 277 35.40 -5.72 8.70
C ARG A 277 34.38 -5.80 9.82
#